data_AF-A0A382ITN0-F1
#
_entry.id   AF-A0A382ITN0-F1
#
_cell.length_a   1.000
_cell.length_b   1.000
_cell.length_c   1.000
_cell.angle_alpha   90.00
_cell.angle_beta   90.00
_cell.angle_gamma   90.00
#
_symmetry.space_group_name_H-M   'P 1'
#
loop_
_entity.id
_entity.type
_entity.pdbx_description
1 polymer ?
#
loop_
_entity_poly.entity_id
_entity_poly.type
_entity_poly.pdbx_seq_one_letter_code
_entity_poly.pdbx_strand_id
1 'polypeptide(L)'
;MRLNIGVFQYKMRDEPSLKKIQRLENHLKKNNTLDLIVCPELFLSGYGSHKKIKEFAEVKDGEYAIKISLLAKKYETAILYGYPEIEKYSLFNAAQLFSSTGQSLINHRKQLLPPTAKESTIFNRGNNDSIINFKGIKIAVVIC
;
A
#
# COMPACT_ATOMS: atom_id res chain seq x y z
N MET A 1 -2.95 -20.51 -15.61
CA MET A 1 -2.19 -20.13 -14.40
C MET A 1 -3.16 -19.70 -13.31
N ARG A 2 -2.89 -20.02 -12.04
CA ARG A 2 -3.76 -19.69 -10.90
C ARG A 2 -2.99 -18.79 -9.92
N LEU A 3 -3.63 -17.74 -9.41
CA LEU A 3 -3.10 -16.89 -8.35
C LEU A 3 -3.94 -17.06 -7.08
N ASN A 4 -3.28 -17.20 -5.95
CA ASN A 4 -3.87 -17.18 -4.62
C ASN A 4 -3.70 -15.77 -4.03
N ILE A 5 -4.80 -15.01 -3.98
CA ILE A 5 -4.78 -13.61 -3.56
C ILE A 5 -5.52 -13.47 -2.22
N GLY A 6 -4.86 -12.86 -1.24
CA GLY A 6 -5.46 -12.48 0.03
C GLY A 6 -5.92 -11.02 0.01
N VAL A 7 -7.11 -10.75 0.53
CA VAL A 7 -7.55 -9.38 0.82
C VAL A 7 -7.46 -9.16 2.32
N PHE A 8 -6.56 -8.28 2.75
CA PHE A 8 -6.42 -7.94 4.16
C PHE A 8 -7.49 -6.91 4.55
N GLN A 9 -8.68 -7.40 4.90
CA GLN A 9 -9.79 -6.54 5.33
C GLN A 9 -9.56 -6.03 6.77
N TYR A 10 -8.66 -5.05 6.89
CA TYR A 10 -8.31 -4.43 8.16
C TYR A 10 -9.48 -3.59 8.70
N LYS A 11 -9.97 -3.93 9.90
CA LYS A 11 -10.86 -3.05 10.66
C LYS A 11 -10.08 -1.83 11.11
N MET A 12 -10.47 -0.64 10.64
CA MET A 12 -9.83 0.62 11.02
C MET A 12 -9.87 0.82 12.53
N ARG A 13 -8.72 1.09 13.12
CA ARG A 13 -8.51 1.38 14.54
C ARG A 13 -7.59 2.57 14.67
N ASP A 14 -7.72 3.29 15.77
CA ASP A 14 -6.72 4.26 16.19
C ASP A 14 -5.53 3.54 16.82
N GLU A 15 -4.59 3.09 15.97
CA GLU A 15 -3.37 2.43 16.42
C GLU A 15 -2.16 2.86 15.57
N PRO A 16 -0.94 2.83 16.12
CA PRO A 16 0.28 3.14 15.37
C PRO A 16 0.48 2.23 14.16
N SER A 17 1.08 2.75 13.09
CA SER A 17 1.36 2.02 11.84
C SER A 17 2.10 0.70 12.06
N LEU A 18 3.04 0.65 13.02
CA LEU A 18 3.74 -0.58 13.38
C LEU A 18 2.81 -1.69 13.90
N LYS A 19 1.75 -1.35 14.66
CA LYS A 19 0.76 -2.34 15.10
C LYS A 19 -0.06 -2.86 13.92
N LYS A 20 -0.38 -2.01 12.94
CA LYS A 20 -1.06 -2.43 11.71
C LYS A 20 -0.20 -3.41 10.92
N ILE A 21 1.09 -3.10 10.73
CA ILE A 21 2.07 -3.97 10.07
C ILE A 21 2.20 -5.31 10.83
N GLN A 22 2.24 -5.29 12.16
CA GLN A 22 2.27 -6.50 12.97
C GLN A 22 1.03 -7.39 12.77
N ARG A 23 -0.15 -6.78 12.57
CA ARG A 23 -1.38 -7.53 12.27
C ARG A 23 -1.35 -8.14 10.88
N LEU A 24 -0.84 -7.41 9.89
CA LEU A 24 -0.58 -7.94 8.55
C LEU A 24 0.36 -9.15 8.63
N GLU A 25 1.47 -9.03 9.36
CA GLU A 25 2.41 -10.14 9.58
C GLU A 25 1.70 -11.36 10.20
N ASN A 26 0.83 -11.16 11.20
CA ASN A 26 0.08 -12.25 11.82
C ASN A 26 -0.87 -12.96 10.85
N HIS A 27 -1.33 -12.29 9.78
CA HIS A 27 -2.14 -12.91 8.73
C HIS A 27 -1.24 -13.67 7.74
N LEU A 28 -0.09 -13.10 7.37
CA LEU A 28 0.91 -13.77 6.54
C LEU A 28 1.40 -15.08 7.19
N LYS A 29 1.68 -15.08 8.50
CA LYS A 29 2.06 -16.28 9.27
C LYS A 29 1.06 -17.43 9.16
N LYS A 30 -0.23 -17.12 9.00
CA LYS A 30 -1.32 -18.10 8.93
C LYS A 30 -1.63 -18.56 7.50
N ASN A 31 -1.08 -17.89 6.49
CA ASN A 31 -1.42 -18.10 5.09
C ASN A 31 -0.14 -18.16 4.24
N ASN A 32 0.49 -19.33 4.19
CA ASN A 32 1.77 -19.56 3.51
C ASN A 32 1.67 -19.91 2.02
N THR A 33 0.47 -19.84 1.43
CA THR A 33 0.21 -20.19 0.02
C THR A 33 -0.19 -18.98 -0.82
N LEU A 34 -0.09 -17.76 -0.28
CA LEU A 34 -0.49 -16.53 -0.96
C LEU A 34 0.59 -16.08 -1.95
N ASP A 35 0.16 -15.77 -3.17
CA ASP A 35 1.02 -15.11 -4.15
C ASP A 35 1.07 -13.60 -3.91
N LEU A 36 -0.05 -13.03 -3.45
CA LEU A 36 -0.25 -11.60 -3.23
C LEU A 36 -1.21 -11.39 -2.05
N ILE A 37 -0.92 -10.42 -1.20
CA ILE A 37 -1.88 -9.84 -0.26
C ILE A 37 -2.09 -8.35 -0.55
N VAL A 38 -3.34 -7.92 -0.55
CA VAL A 38 -3.73 -6.52 -0.81
C VAL A 38 -4.26 -5.90 0.48
N CYS A 39 -3.66 -4.78 0.88
CA CYS A 39 -4.11 -3.99 2.03
C CYS A 39 -5.01 -2.83 1.59
N PRO A 40 -5.78 -2.23 2.52
CA PRO A 40 -6.66 -1.11 2.19
C PRO A 40 -5.89 0.14 1.75
N GLU A 41 -6.62 1.05 1.12
CA GLU A 41 -6.19 2.42 0.84
C GLU A 41 -5.78 3.14 2.14
N LEU A 42 -4.68 3.92 2.06
CA LEU A 42 -4.08 4.60 3.21
C LEU A 42 -3.90 3.71 4.44
N PHE A 43 -3.56 2.43 4.26
CA PHE A 43 -3.35 1.47 5.35
C PHE A 43 -2.45 2.02 6.47
N LEU A 44 -1.31 2.64 6.13
CA LEU A 44 -0.38 3.19 7.13
C LEU A 44 -1.01 4.30 7.98
N SER A 45 -1.52 5.38 7.39
CA SER A 45 -2.09 6.50 8.17
C SER A 45 -3.50 6.25 8.68
N GLY A 46 -4.26 5.40 7.99
CA GLY A 46 -5.72 5.39 8.04
C GLY A 46 -6.33 6.60 7.34
N TYR A 47 -7.65 6.62 7.34
CA TYR A 47 -8.48 7.65 6.70
C TYR A 47 -8.87 8.79 7.64
N GLY A 48 -9.03 10.00 7.09
CA GLY A 48 -9.77 11.09 7.74
C GLY A 48 -9.01 12.03 8.68
N SER A 49 -7.72 11.81 8.96
CA SER A 49 -6.91 12.72 9.79
C SER A 49 -5.71 13.27 9.03
N HIS A 50 -5.74 14.56 8.70
CA HIS A 50 -4.62 15.26 8.04
C HIS A 50 -3.33 15.19 8.86
N LYS A 51 -3.45 15.26 10.19
CA LYS A 51 -2.31 15.13 11.10
C LYS A 51 -1.65 13.74 10.94
N LYS A 52 -2.44 12.67 10.96
CA LYS A 52 -1.92 11.30 10.79
C LYS A 52 -1.38 11.05 9.39
N ILE A 53 -2.02 11.61 8.37
CA ILE A 53 -1.51 11.55 6.99
C ILE A 53 -0.10 12.14 6.93
N LYS A 54 0.12 13.33 7.50
CA LYS A 54 1.46 13.95 7.56
C LYS A 54 2.45 13.18 8.44
N GLU A 55 2.00 12.68 9.58
CA GLU A 55 2.83 11.93 10.53
C GLU A 55 3.38 10.63 9.92
N PHE A 56 2.58 9.96 9.11
CA PHE A 56 2.95 8.69 8.47
C PHE A 56 3.32 8.81 7.00
N ALA A 57 3.44 10.04 6.49
CA ALA A 57 3.89 10.27 5.13
C ALA A 57 5.36 9.92 4.99
N GLU A 58 5.69 9.14 3.98
CA GLU A 58 7.07 8.76 3.69
C GLU A 58 7.36 8.77 2.20
N VAL A 59 8.64 8.86 1.85
CA VAL A 59 9.09 8.60 0.48
C VAL A 59 8.87 7.11 0.15
N LYS A 60 8.77 6.77 -1.13
CA LYS A 60 8.50 5.39 -1.62
C LYS A 60 9.48 4.31 -1.15
N ASP A 61 10.64 4.71 -0.65
CA ASP A 61 11.72 3.86 -0.13
C ASP A 61 12.04 4.18 1.34
N GLY A 62 11.05 4.72 2.07
CA GLY A 62 11.13 5.06 3.48
C GLY A 62 11.13 3.87 4.44
N GLU A 63 11.05 4.16 5.73
CA GLU A 63 11.17 3.15 6.79
C GLU A 63 10.06 2.09 6.77
N TYR A 64 8.81 2.47 6.50
CA TYR A 64 7.73 1.47 6.43
C TYR A 64 7.78 0.72 5.11
N ALA A 65 8.14 1.36 4.00
CA ALA A 65 8.40 0.69 2.73
C ALA A 65 9.45 -0.44 2.89
N ILE A 66 10.55 -0.18 3.61
CA ILE A 66 11.57 -1.20 3.94
C ILE A 66 10.95 -2.33 4.79
N LYS A 67 10.15 -2.01 5.81
CA LYS A 67 9.48 -3.04 6.65
C LYS A 67 8.53 -3.91 5.82
N ILE A 68 7.75 -3.33 4.92
CA ILE A 68 6.85 -4.08 4.03
C ILE A 68 7.65 -4.95 3.07
N SER A 69 8.73 -4.43 2.47
CA SER A 69 9.64 -5.20 1.61
C SER A 69 10.22 -6.42 2.33
N LEU A 70 10.67 -6.24 3.58
CA LEU A 70 11.21 -7.33 4.40
C LEU A 70 10.13 -8.37 4.76
N LEU A 71 8.90 -7.95 5.02
CA LEU A 71 7.79 -8.88 5.23
C LEU A 71 7.47 -9.66 3.95
N ALA A 72 7.42 -8.99 2.80
CA ALA A 72 7.16 -9.63 1.52
C ALA A 72 8.20 -10.73 1.23
N LYS A 73 9.48 -10.42 1.49
CA LYS A 73 10.59 -11.38 1.38
C LYS A 73 10.49 -12.53 2.39
N LYS A 74 10.20 -12.22 3.66
CA LYS A 74 10.13 -13.21 4.75
C LYS A 74 9.03 -14.25 4.54
N TYR A 75 7.90 -13.85 3.96
CA TYR A 75 6.74 -14.71 3.75
C TYR A 75 6.56 -15.13 2.30
N GLU A 76 7.54 -14.85 1.44
CA GLU A 76 7.54 -15.15 0.00
C GLU A 76 6.22 -14.73 -0.70
N THR A 77 5.58 -13.67 -0.21
CA THR A 77 4.27 -13.20 -0.62
C THR A 77 4.39 -11.77 -1.10
N ALA A 78 3.89 -11.45 -2.30
CA ALA A 78 3.86 -10.06 -2.74
C ALA A 78 2.89 -9.24 -1.86
N ILE A 79 3.21 -7.98 -1.58
CA ILE A 79 2.39 -7.12 -0.71
C ILE A 79 2.07 -5.82 -1.45
N LEU A 80 0.79 -5.56 -1.70
CA LEU A 80 0.28 -4.26 -2.11
C LEU A 80 -0.26 -3.55 -0.87
N TYR A 81 0.27 -2.39 -0.52
CA TYR A 81 -0.19 -1.60 0.63
C TYR A 81 -0.43 -0.14 0.25
N GLY A 82 -1.46 0.44 0.84
CA GLY A 82 -1.76 1.87 0.72
C GLY A 82 -1.02 2.70 1.76
N TYR A 83 -0.50 3.85 1.36
CA TYR A 83 0.20 4.77 2.24
C TYR A 83 0.13 6.21 1.73
N PRO A 84 0.27 7.22 2.61
CA PRO A 84 0.53 8.56 2.16
C PRO A 84 1.99 8.68 1.70
N GLU A 85 2.20 8.92 0.42
CA GLU A 85 3.54 9.18 -0.12
C GLU A 85 3.83 10.68 -0.01
N ILE A 86 5.05 11.03 0.40
CA ILE A 86 5.59 12.39 0.25
C ILE A 86 6.74 12.37 -0.76
N GLU A 87 6.66 13.23 -1.76
CA GLU A 87 7.76 13.49 -2.68
C GLU A 87 7.96 15.00 -2.79
N LYS A 88 9.17 15.47 -2.45
CA LYS A 88 9.52 16.89 -2.31
C LYS A 88 8.58 17.57 -1.30
N TYR A 89 7.57 18.28 -1.81
CA TYR A 89 6.58 19.03 -1.01
C TYR A 89 5.13 18.60 -1.30
N SER A 90 4.95 17.53 -2.07
CA SER A 90 3.65 17.04 -2.50
C SER A 90 3.31 15.74 -1.78
N LEU A 91 2.10 15.69 -1.21
CA LEU A 91 1.51 14.47 -0.68
C LEU A 91 0.70 13.77 -1.76
N PHE A 92 0.74 12.45 -1.77
CA PHE A 92 -0.07 11.60 -2.66
C PHE A 92 -0.73 10.48 -1.86
N ASN A 93 -1.94 10.12 -2.25
CA ASN A 93 -2.55 8.85 -1.83
C ASN A 93 -1.99 7.77 -2.74
N ALA A 94 -1.12 6.92 -2.20
CA ALA A 94 -0.31 5.99 -2.97
C ALA A 94 -0.55 4.54 -2.55
N ALA A 95 -0.28 3.62 -3.48
CA ALA A 95 -0.22 2.20 -3.22
C ALA A 95 1.02 1.61 -3.91
N GLN A 96 1.86 0.93 -3.12
CA GLN A 96 3.08 0.34 -3.62
C GLN A 96 3.03 -1.18 -3.50
N LEU A 97 3.43 -1.86 -4.58
CA LEU A 97 3.54 -3.31 -4.64
C LEU A 97 4.99 -3.73 -4.47
N PHE A 98 5.24 -4.57 -3.48
CA PHE A 98 6.49 -5.31 -3.33
C PHE A 98 6.32 -6.75 -3.79
N SER A 99 7.31 -7.28 -4.53
CA SER A 99 7.38 -8.69 -4.91
C SER A 99 7.66 -9.58 -3.70
N SER A 100 7.52 -10.89 -3.88
CA SER A 100 7.95 -11.91 -2.91
C SER A 100 9.47 -11.91 -2.64
N THR A 101 10.27 -11.19 -3.43
CA THR A 101 11.71 -11.00 -3.20
C THR A 101 12.02 -9.69 -2.49
N GLY A 102 11.01 -8.86 -2.20
CA GLY A 102 11.13 -7.54 -1.59
C GLY A 102 11.42 -6.42 -2.58
N GLN A 103 11.40 -6.67 -3.89
CA GLN A 103 11.60 -5.64 -4.91
C GLN A 103 10.33 -4.81 -5.09
N SER A 104 10.43 -3.48 -5.13
CA SER A 104 9.29 -2.63 -5.51
C SER A 104 8.99 -2.84 -7.00
N LEU A 105 7.81 -3.36 -7.31
CA LEU A 105 7.37 -3.63 -8.68
C LEU A 105 6.62 -2.44 -9.28
N ILE A 106 5.81 -1.76 -8.46
CA ILE A 106 5.09 -0.56 -8.87
C ILE A 106 4.75 0.32 -7.67
N ASN A 107 4.69 1.63 -7.91
CA ASN A 107 4.11 2.61 -6.99
C ASN A 107 3.08 3.45 -7.75
N HIS A 108 1.80 3.31 -7.39
CA HIS A 108 0.68 4.00 -8.00
C HIS A 108 0.25 5.18 -7.12
N ARG A 109 0.07 6.36 -7.72
CA ARG A 109 -0.52 7.54 -7.07
C ARG A 109 -1.94 7.72 -7.60
N LYS A 110 -2.92 7.88 -6.71
CA LYS A 110 -4.34 8.06 -7.06
C LYS A 110 -4.52 9.20 -8.06
N GLN A 111 -5.11 8.90 -9.22
CA GLN A 111 -5.26 9.87 -10.31
C GLN A 111 -6.52 10.73 -10.18
N LEU A 112 -7.60 10.14 -9.67
CA LEU A 112 -8.90 10.79 -9.51
C LEU A 112 -9.14 11.05 -8.01
N LEU A 113 -9.07 12.33 -7.63
CA LEU A 113 -9.43 12.75 -6.29
C LEU A 113 -10.90 13.20 -6.30
N PRO A 114 -11.79 12.56 -5.52
CA PRO A 114 -13.21 12.88 -5.54
C PRO A 114 -13.44 14.33 -5.14
N PRO A 115 -14.17 15.14 -5.95
CA PRO A 115 -14.38 16.57 -5.70
C PRO A 115 -15.24 16.83 -4.46
N THR A 116 -16.04 15.85 -4.04
CA THR A 116 -16.90 15.89 -2.85
C THR A 116 -16.15 15.60 -1.55
N ALA A 117 -14.90 15.15 -1.62
CA ALA A 117 -14.08 14.82 -0.46
C ALA A 117 -12.99 15.87 -0.22
N LYS A 118 -12.58 16.04 1.04
CA LYS A 118 -11.42 16.85 1.43
C LYS A 118 -10.07 16.26 0.96
N GLU A 119 -10.07 15.15 0.23
CA GLU A 119 -8.84 14.55 -0.30
C GLU A 119 -8.10 15.50 -1.24
N SER A 120 -8.81 16.26 -2.07
CA SER A 120 -8.24 17.22 -3.00
C SER A 120 -7.54 18.41 -2.33
N THR A 121 -7.79 18.66 -1.04
CA THR A 121 -7.08 19.70 -0.26
C THR A 121 -5.84 19.15 0.43
N ILE A 122 -5.61 17.84 0.38
CA ILE A 122 -4.51 17.14 1.07
C ILE A 122 -3.55 16.54 0.07
N PHE A 123 -4.07 15.84 -0.95
CA PHE A 123 -3.29 15.07 -1.90
C PHE A 123 -3.25 15.72 -3.28
N ASN A 124 -2.15 15.51 -3.96
CA ASN A 124 -1.98 15.80 -5.37
C ASN A 124 -2.39 14.59 -6.20
N ARG A 125 -2.74 14.84 -7.47
CA ARG A 125 -3.09 13.79 -8.43
C ARG A 125 -1.83 13.07 -8.91
N GLY A 126 -1.90 11.75 -8.99
CA GLY A 126 -0.99 10.96 -9.81
C GLY A 126 -1.22 11.19 -11.30
N ASN A 127 -0.20 10.88 -12.11
CA ASN A 127 -0.20 11.10 -13.56
C ASN A 127 0.26 9.88 -14.38
N ASN A 128 0.51 8.73 -13.72
CA ASN A 128 1.04 7.54 -14.37
C ASN A 128 0.05 6.39 -14.27
N ASP A 129 -0.12 5.66 -15.37
CA ASP A 129 -0.81 4.38 -15.36
C ASP A 129 0.04 3.36 -14.62
N SER A 130 -0.64 2.44 -13.91
CA SER A 130 0.04 1.47 -13.07
C SER A 130 -0.32 0.04 -13.43
N ILE A 131 0.18 -0.37 -14.59
CA ILE A 131 -0.08 -1.68 -15.19
C ILE A 131 1.23 -2.47 -15.23
N ILE A 132 1.22 -3.70 -14.71
CA ILE A 132 2.37 -4.61 -14.75
C ILE A 132 1.95 -6.02 -15.15
N ASN A 133 2.93 -6.83 -15.57
CA ASN A 133 2.75 -8.27 -15.67
C ASN A 133 3.19 -8.93 -14.35
N PHE A 134 2.22 -9.45 -13.60
CA PHE A 134 2.46 -10.16 -12.34
C PHE A 134 2.25 -11.67 -12.53
N LYS A 135 3.37 -12.40 -12.43
CA LYS A 135 3.46 -13.85 -12.65
C LYS A 135 2.96 -14.34 -14.03
N GLY A 136 2.66 -13.49 -15.00
CA GLY A 136 2.06 -13.90 -16.29
C GLY A 136 0.64 -13.37 -16.49
N ILE A 137 0.07 -12.69 -15.50
CA ILE A 137 -1.22 -11.99 -15.59
C ILE A 137 -0.97 -10.49 -15.58
N LYS A 138 -1.58 -9.78 -16.53
CA LYS A 138 -1.57 -8.31 -16.56
C LYS A 138 -2.51 -7.79 -15.47
N ILE A 139 -1.99 -6.98 -14.56
CA ILE A 139 -2.77 -6.36 -13.47
C ILE A 139 -2.60 -4.84 -13.52
N ALA A 140 -3.63 -4.12 -13.05
CA ALA A 140 -3.62 -2.68 -12.87
C ALA A 140 -3.89 -2.33 -11.41
N VAL A 141 -3.18 -1.34 -10.88
CA VAL A 141 -3.47 -0.75 -9.56
C VAL A 141 -4.29 0.50 -9.77
N VAL A 142 -5.44 0.57 -9.11
CA VAL A 142 -6.30 1.75 -8.99
C VAL A 142 -6.63 1.95 -7.52
N ILE A 143 -6.96 3.18 -7.16
CA ILE A 143 -7.33 3.55 -5.79
C ILE A 143 -8.67 4.29 -5.86
N CYS A 144 -9.70 3.69 -5.25
CA CYS A 144 -11.05 4.20 -4.95
C CYS A 144 -11.66 5.17 -5.98
#